data_AF-A0A662TF66-F1
#
_entry.id   AF-A0A662TF66-F1
#
_cell.length_a   1.000
_cell.length_b   1.000
_cell.length_c   1.000
_cell.angle_alpha   90.00
_cell.angle_beta   90.00
_cell.angle_gamma   90.00
#
_symmetry.space_group_name_H-M   'P 1'
#
loop_
_entity.id
_entity.type
_entity.pdbx_description
1 polymer ?
#
loop_
_entity_poly.entity_id
_entity_poly.type
_entity_poly.pdbx_seq_one_letter_code
_entity_poly.pdbx_strand_id
1 'polypeptide(L)'
;MAKRAYLLCIAILALVILSIFIFLTCNVAEEKGYLLSELSSAEKIMWIGPHPDDEVYVAGLLALASLEMGKNCVIVSFTCIESRKAYNLNSSEILHARYVYLENYEGKTWREKLIKLLSIEHPDIVITFEPTNGFRSSEGHAKVAQLVTDVLREKFNEIKLYYVINRDPVLAKLLGGNMDPLPYTDVLDLDTYSEKLGCTYWNIKLKVVQVYSDVVSACRYIAENKNNIQEKIMHKEFYRKVSLTS
;
A
#
# COMPACT_ATOMS: atom_id res chain seq x y z
N MET A 1 -8.23 61.48 15.74
CA MET A 1 -9.09 60.28 15.90
C MET A 1 -8.96 59.29 14.74
N ALA A 2 -8.95 59.73 13.47
CA ALA A 2 -8.82 58.86 12.30
C ALA A 2 -7.62 57.88 12.29
N LYS A 3 -6.42 58.32 12.71
CA LYS A 3 -5.23 57.44 12.78
C LYS A 3 -5.39 56.25 13.75
N ARG A 4 -6.11 56.44 14.86
CA ARG A 4 -6.34 55.37 15.86
C ARG A 4 -7.37 54.35 15.36
N ALA A 5 -8.41 54.81 14.67
CA ALA A 5 -9.38 53.94 14.02
C ALA A 5 -8.74 53.11 12.89
N TYR A 6 -7.86 53.72 12.10
CA TYR A 6 -7.14 53.03 11.03
C TYR A 6 -6.21 51.92 11.55
N LEU A 7 -5.45 52.19 12.62
CA LEU A 7 -4.60 51.19 13.28
C LEU A 7 -5.42 50.04 13.88
N LEU A 8 -6.59 50.34 14.44
CA LEU A 8 -7.50 49.32 14.97
C LEU A 8 -8.04 48.42 13.86
N CYS A 9 -8.43 48.97 12.71
CA CYS A 9 -8.88 48.18 11.56
C CYS A 9 -7.78 47.25 11.02
N ILE A 10 -6.53 47.73 10.95
CA ILE A 10 -5.39 46.89 10.53
C ILE A 10 -5.16 45.76 11.53
N ALA A 11 -5.21 46.04 12.83
CA ALA A 11 -5.03 45.02 13.87
C ALA A 11 -6.12 43.94 13.81
N ILE A 12 -7.37 44.33 13.59
CA ILE A 12 -8.50 43.39 13.43
C ILE A 12 -8.30 42.54 12.17
N LEU A 13 -7.92 43.14 11.04
CA LEU A 13 -7.69 42.41 9.80
C LEU A 13 -6.53 41.41 9.95
N ALA A 14 -5.44 41.80 10.61
CA ALA A 14 -4.32 40.91 10.89
C ALA A 14 -4.72 39.73 11.79
N LEU A 15 -5.57 39.96 12.80
CA LEU A 15 -6.11 38.90 13.65
C LEU A 15 -7.01 37.93 12.89
N VAL A 16 -7.82 38.44 11.95
CA VAL A 16 -8.69 37.60 11.09
C VAL A 16 -7.85 36.77 10.11
N ILE A 17 -6.82 37.35 9.49
CA ILE A 17 -5.92 36.60 8.60
C ILE A 17 -5.17 35.54 9.40
N LEU A 18 -4.69 35.88 10.60
CA LEU A 18 -4.00 34.92 11.47
C LEU A 18 -4.93 33.80 11.93
N SER A 19 -6.20 34.09 12.26
CA SER A 19 -7.15 33.05 12.65
C SER A 19 -7.54 32.14 11.48
N ILE A 20 -7.68 32.68 10.27
CA ILE A 20 -7.87 31.89 9.05
C ILE A 20 -6.64 31.02 8.78
N PHE A 21 -5.43 31.57 8.93
CA PHE A 21 -4.19 30.82 8.73
C PHE A 21 -4.01 29.71 9.77
N ILE A 22 -4.31 29.98 11.05
CA ILE A 22 -4.34 28.96 12.11
C ILE A 22 -5.41 27.91 11.81
N PHE A 23 -6.62 28.30 11.37
CA PHE A 23 -7.67 27.36 11.02
C PHE A 23 -7.30 26.48 9.81
N LEU A 24 -6.64 27.06 8.80
CA LEU A 24 -6.14 26.33 7.63
C LEU A 24 -4.96 25.41 7.98
N THR A 25 -4.11 25.78 8.94
CA THR A 25 -2.96 24.96 9.37
C THR A 25 -3.32 23.93 10.44
N CYS A 26 -4.32 24.19 11.29
CA CYS A 26 -4.80 23.26 12.32
C CYS A 26 -5.79 22.21 11.77
N ASN A 27 -6.46 22.45 10.64
CA ASN A 27 -7.34 21.47 10.01
C ASN A 27 -6.64 20.52 9.04
N VAL A 28 -5.34 20.68 8.80
CA VAL A 28 -4.53 19.59 8.26
C VAL A 28 -4.02 18.79 9.44
N ALA A 29 -4.94 18.14 10.15
CA ALA A 29 -4.57 16.97 10.92
C ALA A 29 -4.13 15.93 9.88
N GLU A 30 -2.83 15.86 9.60
CA GLU A 30 -2.27 14.66 8.99
C GLU A 30 -2.73 13.51 9.87
N GLU A 31 -3.60 12.63 9.33
CA GLU A 31 -3.82 11.32 9.93
C GLU A 31 -2.44 10.67 10.01
N LYS A 32 -1.80 10.77 11.17
CA LYS A 32 -0.55 10.08 11.42
C LYS A 32 -0.82 8.60 11.26
N GLY A 33 0.08 7.96 10.55
CA GLY A 33 0.05 6.55 10.34
C GLY A 33 0.14 5.74 11.62
N TYR A 34 -0.78 4.78 11.78
CA TYR A 34 -0.82 3.82 12.88
C TYR A 34 -0.49 2.39 12.40
N LEU A 35 0.06 2.24 11.19
CA LEU A 35 0.22 0.94 10.52
C LEU A 35 0.95 -0.07 11.40
N LEU A 36 2.09 0.28 12.01
CA LEU A 36 2.84 -0.65 12.85
C LEU A 36 2.04 -1.13 14.08
N SER A 37 1.32 -0.22 14.75
CA SER A 37 0.48 -0.58 15.89
C SER A 37 -0.75 -1.41 15.48
N GLU A 38 -1.31 -1.12 14.30
CA GLU A 38 -2.45 -1.87 13.77
C GLU A 38 -2.03 -3.26 13.28
N LEU A 39 -0.89 -3.37 12.60
CA LEU A 39 -0.28 -4.66 12.26
C LEU A 39 -0.02 -5.49 13.51
N SER A 40 0.50 -4.87 14.57
CA SER A 40 0.79 -5.56 15.84
C SER A 40 -0.46 -6.13 16.51
N SER A 41 -1.60 -5.46 16.37
CA SER A 41 -2.89 -5.88 16.97
C SER A 41 -3.75 -6.76 16.07
N ALA A 42 -3.52 -6.75 14.76
CA ALA A 42 -4.21 -7.61 13.81
C ALA A 42 -3.79 -9.07 13.95
N GLU A 43 -4.68 -9.98 13.61
CA GLU A 43 -4.40 -11.42 13.48
C GLU A 43 -4.16 -11.81 12.02
N LYS A 44 -4.96 -11.24 11.09
CA LYS A 44 -4.92 -11.54 9.67
C LYS A 44 -4.76 -10.30 8.80
N ILE A 45 -3.75 -10.33 7.94
CA ILE A 45 -3.43 -9.28 6.97
C ILE A 45 -3.66 -9.82 5.56
N MET A 46 -4.36 -9.06 4.73
CA MET A 46 -4.64 -9.46 3.35
C MET A 46 -4.13 -8.40 2.37
N TRP A 47 -3.26 -8.80 1.45
CA TRP A 47 -2.91 -8.03 0.27
C TRP A 47 -3.83 -8.42 -0.89
N ILE A 48 -4.36 -7.44 -1.62
CA ILE A 48 -5.22 -7.65 -2.79
C ILE A 48 -4.71 -6.85 -3.98
N GLY A 49 -4.20 -7.55 -5.00
CA GLY A 49 -3.77 -7.00 -6.28
C GLY A 49 -4.54 -7.58 -7.48
N PRO A 50 -4.54 -6.91 -8.65
CA PRO A 50 -5.10 -7.44 -9.88
C PRO A 50 -4.32 -8.63 -10.45
N HIS A 51 -2.98 -8.62 -10.41
CA HIS A 51 -2.14 -9.56 -11.14
C HIS A 51 -1.27 -10.44 -10.24
N PRO A 52 -0.92 -11.65 -10.70
CA PRO A 52 0.06 -12.49 -10.04
C PRO A 52 1.48 -11.99 -10.26
N ASP A 53 1.99 -11.23 -9.30
CA ASP A 53 3.33 -10.62 -9.17
C ASP A 53 3.25 -9.33 -8.34
N ASP A 54 2.07 -8.72 -8.27
CA ASP A 54 1.88 -7.42 -7.61
C ASP A 54 2.25 -7.41 -6.10
N GLU A 55 2.34 -8.57 -5.43
CA GLU A 55 2.82 -8.60 -4.05
C GLU A 55 4.27 -8.10 -3.91
N VAL A 56 5.05 -8.04 -4.99
CA VAL A 56 6.41 -7.44 -4.98
C VAL A 56 6.40 -6.01 -4.43
N TYR A 57 5.30 -5.28 -4.59
CA TYR A 57 5.20 -3.89 -4.15
C TYR A 57 5.00 -3.75 -2.64
N VAL A 58 4.52 -4.80 -1.97
CA VAL A 58 4.24 -4.84 -0.52
C VAL A 58 5.02 -5.94 0.21
N ALA A 59 6.02 -6.53 -0.44
CA ALA A 59 6.77 -7.66 0.09
C ALA A 59 7.49 -7.33 1.41
N GLY A 60 7.92 -6.08 1.61
CA GLY A 60 8.52 -5.64 2.87
C GLY A 60 7.54 -5.70 4.04
N LEU A 61 6.33 -5.15 3.86
CA LEU A 61 5.27 -5.22 4.85
C LEU A 61 4.82 -6.66 5.10
N LEU A 62 4.66 -7.47 4.06
CA LEU A 62 4.26 -8.87 4.23
C LEU A 62 5.32 -9.63 5.03
N ALA A 63 6.61 -9.41 4.76
CA ALA A 63 7.71 -9.99 5.55
C ALA A 63 7.68 -9.55 7.01
N LEU A 64 7.47 -8.25 7.28
CA LEU A 64 7.29 -7.74 8.64
C LEU A 64 6.09 -8.42 9.33
N ALA A 65 4.94 -8.49 8.67
CA ALA A 65 3.74 -9.04 9.28
C ALA A 65 3.86 -10.56 9.54
N SER A 66 4.24 -11.36 8.55
CA SER A 66 4.26 -12.81 8.69
C SER A 66 5.50 -13.32 9.41
N LEU A 67 6.70 -12.90 8.99
CA LEU A 67 7.95 -13.49 9.45
C LEU A 67 8.39 -12.90 10.78
N GLU A 68 8.29 -11.58 10.96
CA GLU A 68 8.66 -10.91 12.20
C GLU A 68 7.55 -11.06 13.26
N MET A 69 6.35 -10.59 12.94
CA MET A 69 5.22 -10.50 13.88
C MET A 69 4.36 -11.77 13.98
N GLY A 70 4.58 -12.77 13.12
CA GLY A 70 3.86 -14.04 13.17
C GLY A 70 2.38 -13.95 12.76
N LYS A 71 2.00 -12.96 11.94
CA LYS A 71 0.62 -12.74 11.50
C LYS A 71 0.23 -13.69 10.37
N ASN A 72 -1.08 -13.96 10.27
CA ASN A 72 -1.62 -14.73 9.15
C ASN A 72 -1.74 -13.84 7.92
N CYS A 73 -0.83 -14.00 6.96
CA CYS A 73 -0.85 -13.21 5.73
C CYS A 73 -1.49 -13.97 4.57
N VAL A 74 -2.36 -13.28 3.83
CA VAL A 74 -2.99 -13.79 2.61
C VAL A 74 -2.66 -12.86 1.44
N ILE A 75 -2.12 -13.43 0.37
CA ILE A 75 -1.86 -12.75 -0.90
C ILE A 75 -2.98 -13.12 -1.86
N VAL A 76 -3.67 -12.12 -2.38
CA VAL A 76 -4.78 -12.31 -3.32
C VAL A 76 -4.44 -11.64 -4.64
N SER A 77 -4.43 -12.41 -5.72
CA SER A 77 -4.52 -11.86 -7.07
C SER A 77 -5.93 -12.07 -7.63
N PHE A 78 -6.43 -11.12 -8.41
CA PHE A 78 -7.77 -11.28 -9.02
C PHE A 78 -7.79 -12.45 -9.99
N THR A 79 -6.77 -12.51 -10.84
CA THR A 79 -6.65 -13.50 -11.91
C THR A 79 -5.63 -14.56 -11.54
N CYS A 80 -5.80 -15.78 -12.06
CA CYS A 80 -4.78 -16.81 -12.06
C CYS A 80 -4.18 -16.91 -13.46
N ILE A 81 -2.86 -16.84 -13.54
CA ILE A 81 -2.14 -17.08 -14.78
C ILE A 81 -1.36 -18.38 -14.57
N GLU A 82 -1.69 -19.42 -15.34
CA GLU A 82 -1.11 -20.77 -15.14
C GLU A 82 0.43 -20.75 -15.16
N SER A 83 1.01 -20.01 -16.10
CA SER A 83 2.47 -19.83 -16.22
C SER A 83 3.10 -19.02 -15.08
N ARG A 84 2.30 -18.45 -14.17
CA ARG A 84 2.75 -17.70 -12.99
C ARG A 84 2.63 -18.50 -11.69
N LYS A 85 1.88 -19.61 -11.64
CA LYS A 85 1.60 -20.34 -10.39
C LYS A 85 2.84 -20.74 -9.60
N ALA A 86 3.87 -21.27 -10.27
CA ALA A 86 5.11 -21.67 -9.60
C ALA A 86 5.85 -20.48 -8.97
N TYR A 87 5.80 -19.31 -9.63
CA TYR A 87 6.37 -18.07 -9.11
C TYR A 87 5.57 -17.57 -7.90
N ASN A 88 4.23 -17.60 -8.00
CA ASN A 88 3.35 -17.23 -6.89
C ASN A 88 3.53 -18.13 -5.66
N LEU A 89 3.73 -19.44 -5.87
CA LEU A 89 4.04 -20.36 -4.78
C LEU A 89 5.37 -19.99 -4.12
N ASN A 90 6.42 -19.79 -4.91
CA ASN A 90 7.74 -19.43 -4.38
C ASN A 90 7.73 -18.08 -3.61
N SER A 91 7.08 -17.05 -4.16
CA SER A 91 6.94 -15.77 -3.43
C SER A 91 6.14 -15.93 -2.13
N SER A 92 5.09 -16.75 -2.14
CA SER A 92 4.28 -17.03 -0.96
C SER A 92 5.05 -17.80 0.12
N GLU A 93 5.93 -18.73 -0.29
CA GLU A 93 6.82 -19.48 0.61
C GLU A 93 7.86 -18.55 1.24
N ILE A 94 8.50 -17.67 0.45
CA ILE A 94 9.44 -16.67 0.97
C ILE A 94 8.76 -15.77 2.01
N LEU A 95 7.53 -15.37 1.74
CA LEU A 95 6.76 -14.44 2.58
C LEU A 95 5.96 -15.14 3.69
N HIS A 96 6.04 -16.47 3.85
CA HIS A 96 5.19 -17.22 4.79
C HIS A 96 3.71 -16.80 4.73
N ALA A 97 3.20 -16.56 3.53
CA ALA A 97 1.85 -16.09 3.28
C ALA A 97 1.10 -17.10 2.42
N ARG A 98 -0.22 -17.20 2.56
CA ARG A 98 -1.03 -18.05 1.68
C ARG A 98 -1.41 -17.28 0.41
N TYR A 99 -1.11 -17.85 -0.75
CA TYR A 99 -1.54 -17.30 -2.03
C TYR A 99 -2.91 -17.85 -2.42
N VAL A 100 -3.84 -16.98 -2.82
CA VAL A 100 -5.14 -17.35 -3.36
C VAL A 100 -5.47 -16.53 -4.61
N TYR A 101 -6.29 -17.12 -5.48
CA TYR A 101 -6.78 -16.47 -6.70
C TYR A 101 -8.26 -16.17 -6.53
N LEU A 102 -8.64 -14.90 -6.67
CA LEU A 102 -10.03 -14.49 -6.51
C LEU A 102 -10.95 -15.17 -7.52
N GLU A 103 -10.47 -15.39 -8.75
CA GLU A 103 -11.24 -16.04 -9.80
C GLU A 103 -11.72 -17.45 -9.44
N ASN A 104 -11.05 -18.13 -8.51
CA ASN A 104 -11.44 -19.46 -8.05
C ASN A 104 -12.60 -19.44 -7.05
N TYR A 105 -12.99 -18.28 -6.55
CA TYR A 105 -14.14 -18.14 -5.65
C TYR A 105 -15.46 -18.11 -6.44
N GLU A 106 -16.50 -18.63 -5.81
CA GLU A 106 -17.86 -18.60 -6.35
C GLU A 106 -18.38 -17.16 -6.49
N GLY A 107 -19.12 -16.91 -7.57
CA GLY A 107 -19.67 -15.59 -7.90
C GLY A 107 -19.62 -15.33 -9.40
N LYS A 108 -20.60 -14.59 -9.92
CA LYS A 108 -20.68 -14.21 -11.33
C LYS A 108 -19.85 -12.97 -11.64
N THR A 109 -19.66 -12.11 -10.64
CA THR A 109 -18.91 -10.85 -10.78
C THR A 109 -17.71 -10.83 -9.84
N TRP A 110 -16.68 -10.02 -10.18
CA TRP A 110 -15.54 -9.80 -9.29
C TRP A 110 -15.96 -9.28 -7.91
N ARG A 111 -17.01 -8.45 -7.87
CA ARG A 111 -17.58 -7.94 -6.62
C ARG A 111 -18.12 -9.06 -5.74
N GLU A 112 -18.91 -9.96 -6.30
CA GLU A 112 -19.47 -11.11 -5.57
C GLU A 112 -18.37 -12.04 -5.05
N LYS A 113 -17.37 -12.33 -5.89
CA LYS A 113 -16.21 -13.14 -5.50
C LYS A 113 -15.43 -12.49 -4.36
N LEU A 114 -15.20 -11.17 -4.43
CA LEU A 114 -14.50 -10.42 -3.39
C LEU A 114 -15.28 -10.43 -2.07
N ILE A 115 -16.59 -10.21 -2.11
CA ILE A 115 -17.46 -10.31 -0.93
C ILE A 115 -17.37 -11.73 -0.32
N LYS A 116 -17.39 -12.77 -1.16
CA LYS A 116 -17.29 -14.17 -0.71
C LYS A 116 -15.94 -14.45 -0.04
N LEU A 117 -14.84 -14.01 -0.65
CA LEU A 117 -13.49 -14.13 -0.08
C LEU A 117 -13.41 -13.43 1.28
N LEU A 118 -13.81 -12.16 1.36
CA LEU A 118 -13.75 -11.37 2.59
C LEU A 118 -14.63 -11.97 3.70
N SER A 119 -15.78 -12.54 3.35
CA SER A 119 -16.66 -13.24 4.30
C SER A 119 -16.15 -14.60 4.77
N ILE A 120 -15.17 -15.20 4.08
CA ILE A 120 -14.52 -16.45 4.51
C ILE A 120 -13.28 -16.12 5.33
N GLU A 121 -12.51 -15.15 4.86
CA GLU A 121 -11.21 -14.84 5.42
C GLU A 121 -11.30 -13.94 6.64
N HIS A 122 -12.25 -13.01 6.72
CA HIS A 122 -12.35 -12.04 7.81
C HIS A 122 -11.00 -11.37 8.16
N PRO A 123 -10.32 -10.70 7.21
CA PRO A 123 -9.06 -10.04 7.52
C PRO A 123 -9.30 -8.82 8.40
N ASP A 124 -8.39 -8.55 9.33
CA ASP A 124 -8.43 -7.32 10.15
C ASP A 124 -7.95 -6.10 9.35
N ILE A 125 -7.01 -6.34 8.44
CA ILE A 125 -6.40 -5.33 7.57
C ILE A 125 -6.38 -5.82 6.14
N VAL A 126 -6.87 -4.98 5.23
CA VAL A 126 -6.71 -5.13 3.79
C VAL A 126 -5.78 -4.05 3.26
N ILE A 127 -4.87 -4.46 2.40
CA ILE A 127 -3.96 -3.59 1.67
C ILE A 127 -4.24 -3.77 0.19
N THR A 128 -4.39 -2.67 -0.55
CA THR A 128 -4.52 -2.68 -2.01
C THR A 128 -3.82 -1.46 -2.61
N PHE A 129 -3.88 -1.27 -3.92
CA PHE A 129 -3.30 -0.09 -4.56
C PHE A 129 -4.07 1.20 -4.25
N GLU A 130 -3.44 2.35 -4.47
CA GLU A 130 -4.14 3.63 -4.51
C GLU A 130 -4.98 3.74 -5.81
N PRO A 131 -6.28 4.09 -5.74
CA PRO A 131 -7.19 3.99 -6.89
C PRO A 131 -7.06 5.09 -7.94
N THR A 132 -6.40 6.23 -7.66
CA THR A 132 -6.24 7.32 -8.64
C THR A 132 -5.23 6.93 -9.72
N ASN A 133 -4.06 6.43 -9.32
CA ASN A 133 -2.97 6.12 -10.23
C ASN A 133 -2.66 4.62 -10.31
N GLY A 134 -3.15 3.79 -9.38
CA GLY A 134 -2.88 2.35 -9.43
C GLY A 134 -1.38 2.04 -9.42
N PHE A 135 -0.60 2.77 -8.61
CA PHE A 135 0.85 2.62 -8.39
C PHE A 135 1.77 3.09 -9.53
N ARG A 136 1.32 2.97 -10.78
CA ARG A 136 2.12 3.28 -11.98
C ARG A 136 1.30 3.79 -13.16
N SER A 137 0.20 4.49 -12.87
CA SER A 137 -0.83 4.87 -13.87
C SER A 137 -1.48 3.66 -14.55
N SER A 138 -1.61 2.55 -13.82
CA SER A 138 -2.18 1.30 -14.31
C SER A 138 -3.70 1.28 -14.08
N GLU A 139 -4.48 1.37 -15.17
CA GLU A 139 -5.95 1.35 -15.09
C GLU A 139 -6.50 0.07 -14.42
N GLY A 140 -5.86 -1.08 -14.66
CA GLY A 140 -6.24 -2.35 -14.01
C GLY A 140 -6.06 -2.31 -12.49
N HIS A 141 -4.96 -1.69 -12.02
CA HIS A 141 -4.68 -1.54 -10.59
C HIS A 141 -5.67 -0.56 -9.97
N ALA A 142 -5.91 0.58 -10.62
CA ALA A 142 -6.87 1.59 -10.19
C ALA A 142 -8.30 1.02 -10.04
N LYS A 143 -8.78 0.26 -11.05
CA LYS A 143 -10.13 -0.34 -11.02
C LYS A 143 -10.27 -1.38 -9.91
N VAL A 144 -9.27 -2.24 -9.72
CA VAL A 144 -9.29 -3.23 -8.63
C VAL A 144 -9.25 -2.56 -7.26
N ALA A 145 -8.37 -1.58 -7.06
CA ALA A 145 -8.32 -0.80 -5.84
C ALA A 145 -9.65 -0.11 -5.52
N GLN A 146 -10.28 0.49 -6.52
CA GLN A 146 -11.59 1.13 -6.36
C GLN A 146 -12.66 0.10 -5.96
N LEU A 147 -12.71 -1.05 -6.64
CA LEU A 147 -13.65 -2.12 -6.29
C LEU A 147 -13.46 -2.62 -4.86
N VAL A 148 -12.21 -2.84 -4.44
CA VAL A 148 -11.89 -3.24 -3.06
C VAL A 148 -12.40 -2.20 -2.07
N THR A 149 -12.09 -0.93 -2.32
CA THR A 149 -12.52 0.20 -1.49
C THR A 149 -14.03 0.26 -1.35
N ASP A 150 -14.76 0.16 -2.46
CA ASP A 150 -16.22 0.24 -2.47
C ASP A 150 -16.84 -0.93 -1.71
N VAL A 151 -16.33 -2.15 -1.89
CA VAL A 151 -16.84 -3.32 -1.15
C VAL A 151 -16.60 -3.20 0.35
N LEU A 152 -15.41 -2.78 0.77
CA LEU A 152 -15.11 -2.62 2.20
C LEU A 152 -15.96 -1.51 2.82
N ARG A 153 -16.08 -0.35 2.15
CA ARG A 153 -16.90 0.77 2.63
C ARG A 153 -18.36 0.38 2.81
N GLU A 154 -18.92 -0.38 1.85
CA GLU A 154 -20.33 -0.73 1.87
C GLU A 154 -20.69 -1.91 2.79
N LYS A 155 -19.76 -2.85 3.01
CA LYS A 155 -20.10 -4.15 3.65
C LYS A 155 -19.18 -4.59 4.78
N PHE A 156 -17.99 -4.03 4.88
CA PHE A 156 -16.95 -4.48 5.81
C PHE A 156 -16.18 -3.28 6.39
N ASN A 157 -16.91 -2.31 6.92
CA ASN A 157 -16.33 -1.04 7.38
C ASN A 157 -15.50 -1.19 8.66
N GLU A 158 -15.57 -2.35 9.32
CA GLU A 158 -14.72 -2.76 10.43
C GLU A 158 -13.31 -3.16 10.01
N ILE A 159 -13.12 -3.55 8.73
CA ILE A 159 -11.80 -3.92 8.20
C ILE A 159 -11.00 -2.66 7.94
N LYS A 160 -9.78 -2.58 8.47
CA LYS A 160 -8.89 -1.44 8.20
C LYS A 160 -8.38 -1.54 6.76
N LEU A 161 -8.47 -0.44 6.02
CA LEU A 161 -7.97 -0.35 4.65
C LEU A 161 -6.75 0.55 4.56
N TYR A 162 -5.71 0.04 3.91
CA TYR A 162 -4.52 0.79 3.52
C TYR A 162 -4.30 0.73 2.01
N TYR A 163 -3.98 1.87 1.42
CA TYR A 163 -3.41 1.91 0.08
C TYR A 163 -1.90 1.84 0.14
N VAL A 164 -1.28 0.99 -0.67
CA VAL A 164 0.15 1.13 -1.01
C VAL A 164 0.31 2.24 -2.06
N ILE A 165 1.30 3.10 -1.85
CA ILE A 165 1.53 4.31 -2.63
C ILE A 165 2.94 4.26 -3.22
N ASN A 166 3.06 4.48 -4.53
CA ASN A 166 4.35 4.70 -5.17
C ASN A 166 4.78 6.16 -5.01
N ARG A 167 5.76 6.40 -4.14
CA ARG A 167 6.40 7.73 -3.97
C ARG A 167 7.86 7.75 -4.38
N ASP A 168 8.33 6.70 -5.03
CA ASP A 168 9.69 6.61 -5.50
C ASP A 168 9.77 7.10 -6.96
N PRO A 169 10.46 8.23 -7.23
CA PRO A 169 10.58 8.76 -8.59
C PRO A 169 11.41 7.86 -9.52
N VAL A 170 12.37 7.11 -8.97
CA VAL A 170 13.20 6.16 -9.71
C VAL A 170 12.37 4.95 -10.11
N LEU A 171 11.60 4.39 -9.17
CA LEU A 171 10.70 3.27 -9.45
C LEU A 171 9.58 3.69 -10.41
N ALA A 172 8.96 4.85 -10.22
CA ALA A 172 7.95 5.38 -11.13
C ALA A 172 8.47 5.49 -12.56
N LYS A 173 9.69 6.04 -12.73
CA LYS A 173 10.36 6.11 -14.04
C LYS A 173 10.64 4.72 -14.63
N LEU A 174 11.12 3.77 -13.84
CA LEU A 174 11.38 2.40 -14.29
C LEU A 174 10.11 1.70 -14.78
N LEU A 175 8.99 1.92 -14.09
CA LEU A 175 7.68 1.35 -14.40
C LEU A 175 6.94 2.11 -15.51
N GLY A 176 7.50 3.21 -16.02
CA GLY A 176 6.89 4.05 -17.05
C GLY A 176 5.62 4.77 -16.59
N GLY A 177 5.48 5.04 -15.30
CA GLY A 177 4.28 5.61 -14.68
C GLY A 177 4.56 6.86 -13.85
N ASN A 178 3.49 7.43 -13.28
CA ASN A 178 3.59 8.53 -12.33
C ASN A 178 3.61 8.00 -10.89
N MET A 179 4.17 8.79 -9.98
CA MET A 179 3.98 8.58 -8.55
C MET A 179 2.50 8.80 -8.19
N ASP A 180 2.02 8.06 -7.19
CA ASP A 180 0.67 8.21 -6.65
C ASP A 180 0.52 9.55 -5.89
N PRO A 181 -0.70 10.11 -5.79
CA PRO A 181 -0.93 11.39 -5.11
C PRO A 181 -0.55 11.34 -3.63
N LEU A 182 -0.27 12.50 -3.03
CA LEU A 182 -0.16 12.69 -1.57
C LEU A 182 -1.55 12.84 -0.93
N PRO A 183 -1.68 12.70 0.41
CA PRO A 183 -0.63 12.35 1.39
C PRO A 183 -0.38 10.84 1.51
N TYR A 184 0.78 10.40 1.98
CA TYR A 184 0.89 9.10 2.63
C TYR A 184 0.80 9.33 4.14
N THR A 185 0.30 8.35 4.90
CA THR A 185 0.17 8.42 6.36
C THR A 185 1.30 7.66 7.06
N ASP A 186 1.81 6.61 6.42
CA ASP A 186 2.79 5.68 6.98
C ASP A 186 3.94 5.43 6.01
N VAL A 187 5.10 5.12 6.59
CA VAL A 187 6.30 4.71 5.86
C VAL A 187 6.90 3.52 6.57
N LEU A 188 7.10 2.42 5.85
CA LEU A 188 7.90 1.30 6.29
C LEU A 188 9.32 1.48 5.74
N ASP A 189 10.31 1.55 6.64
CA ASP A 189 11.72 1.58 6.28
C ASP A 189 12.22 0.15 6.03
N LEU A 190 12.60 -0.15 4.79
CA LEU A 190 13.03 -1.47 4.38
C LEU A 190 14.49 -1.77 4.74
N ASP A 191 15.29 -0.75 5.10
CA ASP A 191 16.64 -0.95 5.62
C ASP A 191 16.65 -1.37 7.09
N THR A 192 15.49 -1.41 7.74
CA THR A 192 15.34 -1.96 9.09
C THR A 192 15.83 -3.41 9.12
N TYR A 193 16.84 -3.67 9.96
CA TYR A 193 17.37 -5.01 10.20
C TYR A 193 16.50 -5.77 11.20
N SER A 194 16.11 -6.99 10.84
CA SER A 194 15.48 -7.92 11.77
C SER A 194 16.52 -8.90 12.32
N GLU A 195 16.72 -8.90 13.64
CA GLU A 195 17.56 -9.90 14.30
C GLU A 195 17.00 -11.32 14.13
N LYS A 196 15.67 -11.46 14.16
CA LYS A 196 14.98 -12.74 13.99
C LYS A 196 15.22 -13.34 12.61
N LEU A 197 15.25 -12.50 11.56
CA LEU A 197 15.40 -12.93 10.16
C LEU A 197 16.85 -12.86 9.67
N GLY A 198 17.75 -12.24 10.44
CA GLY A 198 19.16 -12.09 10.12
C GLY A 198 19.45 -11.20 8.90
N CYS A 199 18.48 -10.40 8.45
CA CYS A 199 18.59 -9.54 7.27
C CYS A 199 17.60 -8.36 7.33
N THR A 200 17.67 -7.45 6.37
CA THR A 200 16.70 -6.34 6.26
C THR A 200 15.45 -6.75 5.49
N TYR A 201 14.35 -6.02 5.67
CA TYR A 201 13.14 -6.24 4.87
C TYR A 201 13.38 -5.98 3.37
N TRP A 202 14.33 -5.09 3.04
CA TRP A 202 14.79 -4.89 1.66
C TRP A 202 15.40 -6.16 1.07
N ASN A 203 16.22 -6.90 1.84
CA ASN A 203 16.78 -8.16 1.36
C ASN A 203 15.69 -9.20 1.05
N ILE A 204 14.62 -9.24 1.84
CA ILE A 204 13.49 -10.15 1.60
C ILE A 204 12.68 -9.69 0.39
N LYS A 205 12.39 -8.39 0.27
CA LYS A 205 11.74 -7.82 -0.92
C LYS A 205 12.52 -8.13 -2.20
N LEU A 206 13.85 -8.00 -2.18
CA LEU A 206 14.69 -8.37 -3.31
C LEU A 206 14.60 -9.85 -3.67
N LYS A 207 14.49 -10.77 -2.71
CA LYS A 207 14.25 -12.19 -2.99
C LYS A 207 12.92 -12.39 -3.73
N VAL A 208 11.86 -11.71 -3.30
CA VAL A 208 10.56 -11.76 -3.99
C VAL A 208 10.63 -11.15 -5.40
N VAL A 209 11.35 -10.03 -5.57
CA VAL A 209 11.60 -9.45 -6.89
C VAL A 209 12.37 -10.42 -7.80
N GLN A 210 13.37 -11.13 -7.26
CA GLN A 210 14.13 -12.13 -8.00
C GLN A 210 13.27 -13.31 -8.47
N VAL A 211 12.25 -13.72 -7.71
CA VAL A 211 11.31 -14.76 -8.17
C VAL A 211 10.73 -14.39 -9.54
N TYR A 212 10.32 -13.14 -9.71
CA TYR A 212 9.67 -12.69 -10.95
C TYR A 212 10.63 -12.17 -12.04
N SER A 213 11.95 -12.23 -11.84
CA SER A 213 12.93 -11.65 -12.77
C SER A 213 12.88 -12.25 -14.17
N ASP A 214 12.52 -13.53 -14.28
CA ASP A 214 12.49 -14.20 -15.58
C ASP A 214 11.30 -13.77 -16.43
N VAL A 215 10.29 -13.16 -15.81
CA VAL A 215 8.99 -12.99 -16.44
C VAL A 215 8.40 -11.59 -16.34
N VAL A 216 8.96 -10.73 -15.47
CA VAL A 216 8.63 -9.31 -15.36
C VAL A 216 9.90 -8.49 -15.59
N SER A 217 9.90 -7.67 -16.64
CA SER A 217 11.09 -6.92 -17.08
C SER A 217 11.64 -5.96 -16.02
N ALA A 218 10.75 -5.26 -15.30
CA ALA A 218 11.14 -4.38 -14.21
C ALA A 218 11.79 -5.16 -13.06
N CYS A 219 11.24 -6.33 -12.70
CA CYS A 219 11.83 -7.21 -11.70
C CYS A 219 13.22 -7.69 -12.13
N ARG A 220 13.39 -8.07 -13.40
CA ARG A 220 14.71 -8.41 -13.96
C ARG A 220 15.71 -7.29 -13.82
N TYR A 221 15.30 -6.09 -14.21
CA TYR A 221 16.15 -4.91 -14.17
C TYR A 221 16.64 -4.60 -12.75
N ILE A 222 15.75 -4.74 -11.76
CA ILE A 222 16.08 -4.59 -10.34
C ILE A 222 16.98 -5.73 -9.86
N ALA A 223 16.62 -6.99 -10.13
CA ALA A 223 17.35 -8.18 -9.68
C ALA A 223 18.81 -8.21 -10.19
N GLU A 224 19.04 -7.83 -11.45
CA GLU A 224 20.37 -7.73 -12.06
C GLU A 224 21.14 -6.46 -11.64
N ASN A 225 20.55 -5.64 -10.76
CA ASN A 225 21.05 -4.34 -10.33
C ASN A 225 21.50 -3.43 -11.49
N LYS A 226 20.73 -3.40 -12.59
CA LYS A 226 21.13 -2.66 -13.79
C LYS A 226 21.28 -1.18 -13.50
N ASN A 227 22.43 -0.61 -13.84
CA ASN A 227 22.76 0.78 -13.60
C ASN A 227 22.67 1.18 -12.11
N ASN A 228 23.00 0.28 -11.19
CA ASN A 228 22.95 0.52 -9.74
C ASN A 228 21.56 0.99 -9.31
N ILE A 229 20.53 0.31 -9.78
CA ILE A 229 19.14 0.69 -9.54
C ILE A 229 18.70 0.38 -8.12
N GLN A 230 19.25 -0.67 -7.51
CA GLN A 230 18.93 -1.04 -6.13
C GLN A 230 19.35 0.09 -5.19
N GLU A 231 20.49 0.73 -5.41
CA GLU A 231 20.98 1.86 -4.61
C GLU A 231 20.23 3.18 -4.89
N LYS A 232 19.44 3.24 -5.97
CA LYS A 232 18.70 4.44 -6.39
C LYS A 232 17.23 4.39 -6.01
N ILE A 233 16.64 3.19 -5.95
CA ILE A 233 15.28 2.99 -5.46
C ILE A 233 15.25 3.32 -3.98
N MET A 234 14.18 3.96 -3.55
CA MET A 234 13.93 4.21 -2.14
C MET A 234 13.64 2.88 -1.46
N HIS A 235 14.43 2.53 -0.44
CA HIS A 235 14.19 1.36 0.40
C HIS A 235 13.04 1.63 1.39
N LYS A 236 11.88 2.01 0.86
CA LYS A 236 10.69 2.40 1.61
C LYS A 236 9.43 1.90 0.92
N GLU A 237 8.46 1.49 1.72
CA GLU A 237 7.08 1.29 1.28
C GLU A 237 6.20 2.36 1.93
N PHE A 238 5.38 3.04 1.13
CA PHE A 238 4.52 4.13 1.58
C PHE A 238 3.08 3.65 1.62
N TYR A 239 2.36 4.01 2.67
CA TYR A 239 0.96 3.64 2.82
C TYR A 239 0.10 4.84 3.19
N ARG A 240 -1.18 4.79 2.80
CA ARG A 240 -2.22 5.71 3.25
C ARG A 240 -3.34 4.92 3.91
N LYS A 241 -3.65 5.24 5.16
CA LYS A 241 -4.85 4.79 5.84
C LYS A 241 -6.09 5.40 5.18
N VAL A 242 -7.13 4.60 5.04
CA VAL A 242 -8.38 5.02 4.41
C VAL A 242 -9.51 4.95 5.42
N SER A 243 -10.19 6.08 5.66
CA SER A 243 -11.44 6.08 6.40
C SER A 243 -12.53 5.41 5.56
N LEU A 244 -13.13 4.35 6.11
CA LEU A 244 -14.29 3.67 5.54
C LEU A 244 -15.61 4.19 6.09
N THR A 245 -15.58 5.01 7.15
CA THR A 245 -16.76 5.69 7.68
C THR A 245 -16.90 7.06 7.01
N SER A 246 -18.09 7.31 6.46
CA SER A 246 -18.51 8.60 5.92
C SER A 246 -18.73 9.65 7.01
#